data_AF-A0A5B7J473-F1
#
_entry.id   AF-A0A5B7J473-F1
#
_cell.length_a   1.000
_cell.length_b   1.000
_cell.length_c   1.000
_cell.angle_alpha   90.00
_cell.angle_beta   90.00
_cell.angle_gamma   90.00
#
_symmetry.space_group_name_H-M   'P 1'
#
loop_
_entity.id
_entity.type
_entity.pdbx_description
1 polymer ?
#
loop_
_entity_poly.entity_id
_entity_poly.type
_entity_poly.pdbx_seq_one_letter_code
_entity_poly.pdbx_strand_id
1 'polypeptide(L)' 'MYKITRGHVKKIRMRQCVKDIGKYSFLLTMVEKWNALCDEVVTAHNVHIFKEKLDKWRHGCSPAQILYYTTG' A
#
# COMPACT_ATOMS: atom_id res chain seq x y z
N MET A 1 59.29 -18.86 -1.27
CA MET A 1 58.58 -17.61 -0.92
C MET A 1 57.08 -17.86 -1.04
N TYR A 2 56.35 -17.96 0.06
CA TYR A 2 54.89 -18.05 0.04
C TYR A 2 54.29 -16.65 0.16
N LYS A 3 53.37 -16.29 -0.74
CA LYS A 3 52.71 -14.98 -0.75
C LYS A 3 51.56 -14.98 0.26
N ILE A 4 51.72 -14.24 1.36
CA ILE A 4 50.67 -14.03 2.37
C ILE A 4 49.68 -12.98 1.81
N THR A 5 48.45 -13.39 1.50
CA THR A 5 47.37 -12.46 1.20
C THR A 5 46.92 -11.79 2.51
N ARG A 6 47.01 -10.46 2.57
CA ARG A 6 46.55 -9.63 3.71
C ARG A 6 45.03 -9.64 3.79
N GLY A 7 44.44 -10.79 4.11
CA GLY A 7 43.03 -10.91 4.47
C GLY A 7 42.85 -10.51 5.93
N HIS A 8 42.26 -9.35 6.17
CA HIS A 8 41.94 -8.87 7.52
C HIS A 8 40.99 -9.89 8.22
N VAL A 9 41.39 -10.40 9.39
CA VAL A 9 40.69 -11.50 10.11
C VAL A 9 39.30 -11.10 10.61
N LYS A 10 39.03 -9.79 10.73
CA LYS A 10 37.73 -9.29 11.19
C LYS A 10 36.85 -8.97 9.98
N LYS A 11 35.88 -9.83 9.69
CA LYS A 11 34.81 -9.62 8.70
C LYS A 11 33.54 -9.25 9.45
N ILE A 12 32.93 -8.11 9.14
CA ILE A 12 31.62 -7.73 9.69
C ILE A 12 30.60 -8.74 9.18
N ARG A 13 29.97 -9.49 10.10
CA ARG A 13 28.87 -10.38 9.76
C ARG A 13 27.62 -9.53 9.54
N MET A 14 27.20 -9.42 8.29
CA MET A 14 25.88 -8.88 7.95
C MET A 14 24.84 -9.87 8.49
N ARG A 15 24.10 -9.50 9.55
CA ARG A 15 22.91 -10.26 9.93
C ARG A 15 21.92 -10.15 8.76
N GLN A 16 21.29 -11.25 8.38
CA GLN A 16 20.18 -11.20 7.43
C GLN A 16 19.09 -10.36 8.06
N CYS A 17 18.97 -9.10 7.64
CA CYS A 17 17.83 -8.27 7.97
C CYS A 17 16.63 -8.86 7.23
N VAL A 18 15.71 -9.50 7.94
CA VAL A 18 14.42 -9.91 7.38
C VAL A 18 13.69 -8.63 7.01
N LYS A 19 13.73 -8.26 5.73
CA LYS A 19 12.89 -7.19 5.22
C LYS A 19 11.55 -7.84 4.91
N ASP A 20 10.55 -7.61 5.76
CA ASP A 20 9.14 -7.92 5.50
C ASP A 20 8.60 -7.02 4.37
N ILE A 21 9.24 -7.04 3.19
CA ILE A 21 8.93 -6.17 2.03
C ILE A 21 7.51 -6.44 1.55
N GLY A 22 7.04 -7.68 1.70
CA GLY A 22 5.72 -8.15 1.31
C GLY A 22 4.60 -7.87 2.32
N LYS A 23 4.92 -7.51 3.57
CA LYS A 23 3.93 -7.56 4.65
C LYS A 23 2.90 -6.42 4.60
N TYR A 24 3.25 -5.33 3.94
CA TYR A 24 2.43 -4.12 3.81
C TYR A 24 2.36 -3.60 2.38
N SER A 25 2.69 -4.42 1.38
CA SER A 25 2.63 -4.00 -0.02
C SER A 25 1.18 -4.10 -0.51
N PHE A 26 0.44 -3.01 -0.37
CA PHE A 26 -0.81 -2.85 -1.10
C PHE A 26 -0.49 -2.54 -2.55
N LEU A 27 -1.21 -3.20 -3.47
CA LEU A 27 -1.15 -2.82 -4.88
C LEU A 27 -1.62 -1.37 -5.02
N LEU A 28 -0.95 -0.59 -5.88
CA LEU A 28 -1.34 0.79 -6.18
C LEU A 28 -2.84 0.88 -6.51
N THR A 29 -3.34 -0.07 -7.30
CA THR A 29 -4.77 -0.18 -7.67
C THR A 29 -5.71 -0.34 -6.48
N MET A 30 -5.27 -0.94 -5.37
CA MET A 30 -6.07 -1.05 -4.15
C MET A 30 -6.12 0.30 -3.40
N VAL A 31 -5.01 1.03 -3.38
CA VAL A 31 -4.93 2.38 -2.80
C VAL A 31 -5.80 3.36 -3.59
N GLU A 32 -5.73 3.34 -4.93
CA GLU A 32 -6.55 4.17 -5.79
C GLU A 32 -8.05 3.90 -5.59
N LYS A 33 -8.45 2.63 -5.53
CA LYS A 33 -9.85 2.25 -5.26
C LYS A 33 -10.34 2.69 -3.89
N TRP A 34 -9.46 2.67 -2.88
CA TRP A 34 -9.79 3.13 -1.54
C TRP A 34 -9.95 4.65 -1.49
N ASN A 35 -9.02 5.39 -2.11
CA ASN A 35 -9.06 6.85 -2.17
C ASN A 35 -10.21 7.40 -3.02
N ALA A 36 -10.77 6.59 -3.92
CA ALA A 36 -11.96 6.95 -4.70
C ALA A 36 -13.28 6.81 -3.92
N LEU A 37 -13.26 6.25 -2.70
CA LEU A 37 -14.45 6.17 -1.85
C LEU A 37 -14.77 7.55 -1.28
N CYS A 38 -16.05 7.90 -1.21
CA CYS A 38 -16.48 9.12 -0.54
C CYS A 38 -16.29 9.01 0.99
N ASP A 39 -15.98 10.12 1.65
CA ASP A 39 -15.83 10.18 3.10
C ASP A 39 -17.04 9.60 3.85
N GLU A 40 -18.26 9.85 3.34
CA GLU A 40 -19.47 9.29 3.92
C GLU A 40 -19.51 7.76 3.96
N VAL A 41 -18.87 7.09 3.00
CA VAL A 41 -18.73 5.63 2.96
C VAL A 41 -17.71 5.21 4.02
N VAL A 42 -16.55 5.88 4.08
CA VAL A 42 -15.44 5.54 4.98
C VAL A 42 -15.78 5.80 6.45
N THR A 43 -16.53 6.86 6.75
CA THR A 43 -16.91 7.25 8.12
C THR A 43 -18.19 6.57 8.62
N ALA A 44 -18.63 5.49 7.97
CA ALA A 44 -19.82 4.76 8.39
C ALA A 44 -19.67 4.19 9.82
N HIS A 45 -20.68 4.42 10.65
CA HIS A 45 -20.66 4.02 12.06
C HIS A 45 -20.69 2.49 12.29
N ASN A 46 -21.24 1.73 11.34
CA ASN A 46 -21.38 0.28 11.48
C ASN A 46 -21.08 -0.43 10.16
N VAL A 47 -20.61 -1.68 10.23
CA VAL A 47 -20.22 -2.49 9.06
C VAL A 47 -21.40 -2.71 8.10
N HIS A 48 -22.61 -2.85 8.63
CA HIS A 48 -23.82 -2.97 7.81
C HIS A 48 -24.06 -1.69 6.98
N ILE A 49 -23.97 -0.53 7.62
CA ILE A 49 -24.12 0.78 6.96
C ILE A 49 -23.00 1.01 5.95
N PHE A 50 -21.76 0.61 6.27
CA PHE A 50 -20.63 0.65 5.35
C PHE A 50 -20.92 -0.15 4.08
N LYS A 51 -21.41 -1.39 4.23
CA LYS A 51 -21.78 -2.26 3.10
C LYS A 51 -22.85 -1.63 2.22
N GLU A 52 -23.94 -1.12 2.79
CA GLU A 52 -25.01 -0.47 2.03
C GLU A 52 -24.51 0.78 1.27
N LYS A 53 -23.70 1.61 1.92
CA LYS A 53 -23.12 2.81 1.30
C LYS A 53 -22.12 2.46 0.20
N LEU A 54 -21.31 1.43 0.40
CA LEU A 54 -20.36 0.94 -0.60
C LEU A 54 -21.09 0.35 -1.81
N ASP A 55 -22.18 -0.39 -1.59
CA ASP A 55 -23.00 -0.95 -2.67
C ASP A 55 -23.66 0.15 -3.50
N LYS A 56 -24.24 1.16 -2.83
CA LYS A 56 -24.75 2.37 -3.49
C LYS A 56 -23.66 3.12 -4.26
N TRP A 57 -22.45 3.25 -3.71
CA TRP A 57 -21.33 3.89 -4.42
C TRP A 57 -20.97 3.12 -5.71
N ARG A 58 -20.94 1.77 -5.65
CA ARG A 58 -20.66 0.90 -6.81
C ARG A 58 -21.73 1.00 -7.91
N HIS A 59 -22.98 1.23 -7.54
CA HIS A 59 -24.11 1.23 -8.47
C HIS A 59 -24.65 2.63 -8.85
N GLY A 60 -24.32 3.67 -8.08
CA GLY A 60 -24.92 5.00 -8.20
C GLY A 60 -23.95 6.16 -8.37
N CYS A 61 -22.63 5.98 -8.15
CA CYS A 61 -21.65 7.04 -8.37
C CYS A 61 -20.90 6.80 -9.69
N SER A 62 -21.32 7.48 -10.74
CA SER A 62 -20.59 7.52 -12.01
C SER A 62 -19.16 8.07 -11.78
N PRO A 63 -18.12 7.57 -12.47
CA PRO A 63 -16.71 7.95 -12.32
C PRO A 63 -16.38 9.41 -12.70
N ALA A 64 -17.35 10.32 -12.68
CA ALA A 64 -17.17 11.75 -12.91
C ALA A 64 -16.25 12.40 -11.87
N GLN A 65 -15.97 11.72 -10.75
CA GLN A 65 -15.00 12.21 -9.79
C GLN A 65 -13.53 12.10 -10.27
N ILE A 66 -13.21 11.14 -11.16
CA ILE A 66 -11.83 10.88 -11.63
C ILE A 66 -11.20 12.07 -12.36
N LEU A 67 -12.01 12.84 -13.08
CA LEU A 67 -11.53 13.93 -13.93
C LEU A 67 -11.26 15.24 -13.18
N TYR A 68 -11.87 15.46 -12.00
CA TYR A 68 -11.66 16.73 -11.27
C TYR A 68 -10.36 16.75 -10.45
N TYR A 69 -9.90 15.60 -9.92
CA TYR A 69 -8.68 15.56 -9.09
C TYR A 69 -7.39 15.31 -9.88
N THR A 70 -7.47 15.04 -11.19
CA THR A 70 -6.31 14.88 -12.08
C THR A 70 -6.00 16.12 -12.93
N THR A 71 -6.80 17.18 -12.83
CA THR A 71 -6.63 18.43 -13.60
C THR A 71 -6.31 19.66 -12.71
N GLY A 72 -5.73 19.44 -11.52
CA GLY A 72 -5.32 20.50 -10.59
C GLY A 72 -3.81 20.62 -10.45
#